data_AF-A0A072TC17-F1
#
_entry.id   AF-A0A072TC17-F1
#
_cell.length_a   1.000
_cell.length_b   1.000
_cell.length_c   1.000
_cell.angle_alpha   90.00
_cell.angle_beta   90.00
_cell.angle_gamma   90.00
#
_symmetry.space_group_name_H-M   'P 1'
#
loop_
_entity.id
_entity.type
_entity.pdbx_description
1 polymer ?
#
loop_
_entity_poly.entity_id
_entity_poly.type
_entity_poly.pdbx_seq_one_letter_code
_entity_poly.pdbx_strand_id
1 'polypeptide(L)'
;MNFEATPDQRAAAATYRAIALRHFAPSPRRGFDWATWRALSEAGLWRTLVAGRDAGADASLNVFIAAFEAIVAATRSVGFAMALANQATVIRALLLHGTPAQRDRFLPALPIGDMTFDGVPVGTDDLLCTPKDGLRVLMDIASMNRALFGLLCADVVGPFLDDALAYVGERGALGVTLDKHQHVQRRLVDIHVGAERSRWMALAALDQLRAGDP
;
A
#
# COMPACT_ATOMS: atom_id res chain seq x y z
N MET A 1 15.21 -5.69 -16.75
CA MET A 1 14.66 -4.82 -15.69
C MET A 1 15.77 -4.59 -14.66
N ASN A 2 16.14 -3.33 -14.42
CA ASN A 2 17.00 -3.01 -13.29
C ASN A 2 16.09 -2.91 -12.06
N PHE A 3 16.26 -3.83 -11.10
CA PHE A 3 15.37 -3.99 -9.94
C PHE A 3 15.88 -3.26 -8.70
N GLU A 4 16.98 -2.52 -8.82
CA GLU A 4 17.49 -1.75 -7.69
C GLU A 4 16.59 -0.54 -7.44
N ALA A 5 16.08 -0.46 -6.21
CA ALA A 5 15.33 0.71 -5.75
C ALA A 5 16.17 1.98 -5.94
N THR A 6 15.57 3.03 -6.48
CA THR A 6 16.25 4.33 -6.63
C THR A 6 16.57 4.94 -5.26
N PRO A 7 17.49 5.92 -5.18
CA PRO A 7 17.74 6.67 -3.94
C PRO A 7 16.46 7.24 -3.32
N ASP A 8 15.54 7.74 -4.14
CA ASP A 8 14.27 8.33 -3.69
C ASP A 8 13.33 7.27 -3.11
N GLN A 9 13.23 6.10 -3.74
CA GLN A 9 12.46 4.97 -3.22
C GLN A 9 12.99 4.51 -1.86
N ARG A 10 14.32 4.39 -1.72
CA ARG A 10 14.95 4.01 -0.45
C ARG A 10 14.72 5.07 0.63
N ALA A 11 14.86 6.35 0.29
CA ALA A 11 14.63 7.45 1.21
C ALA A 11 13.18 7.51 1.71
N ALA A 12 12.21 7.30 0.81
CA ALA A 12 10.81 7.24 1.16
C ALA A 12 10.50 6.02 2.04
N ALA A 13 10.95 4.82 1.65
CA ALA A 13 10.78 3.60 2.44
C ALA A 13 11.34 3.78 3.86
N ALA A 14 12.55 4.32 4.01
CA ALA A 14 13.15 4.58 5.32
C ALA A 14 12.34 5.58 6.15
N THR A 15 11.93 6.69 5.55
CA THR A 15 11.16 7.75 6.23
C THR A 15 9.82 7.23 6.73
N TYR A 16 9.01 6.62 5.86
CA TYR A 16 7.67 6.17 6.22
C TYR A 16 7.67 4.94 7.12
N ARG A 17 8.68 4.06 7.01
CA ARG A 17 8.92 2.99 7.99
C ARG A 17 9.17 3.55 9.38
N ALA A 18 10.03 4.57 9.50
CA ALA A 18 10.34 5.17 10.79
C ALA A 18 9.09 5.82 11.43
N ILE A 19 8.27 6.51 10.62
CA ILE A 19 6.99 7.07 11.09
C ILE A 19 6.05 5.96 11.55
N ALA A 20 5.88 4.91 10.75
CA ALA A 20 5.02 3.78 11.10
C ALA A 20 5.47 3.12 12.41
N LEU A 21 6.76 2.78 12.55
CA LEU A 21 7.29 2.17 13.77
C LEU A 21 7.15 3.07 15.02
N ARG A 22 7.20 4.38 14.85
CA ARG A 22 7.07 5.34 15.95
C ARG A 22 5.63 5.45 16.46
N HIS A 23 4.66 5.40 15.56
CA HIS A 23 3.26 5.74 15.88
C HIS A 23 2.35 4.51 15.97
N PHE A 24 2.67 3.43 15.26
CA PHE A 24 1.76 2.31 15.11
C PHE A 24 1.59 1.52 16.41
N ALA A 25 0.36 1.49 16.89
CA ALA A 25 -0.03 0.81 18.11
C ALA A 25 -1.22 -0.12 17.83
N PRO A 26 -0.98 -1.40 17.46
CA PRO A 26 -2.08 -2.32 17.15
C PRO A 26 -2.92 -2.56 18.40
N SER A 27 -4.22 -2.28 18.33
CA SER A 27 -5.14 -2.61 19.41
C SER A 27 -6.51 -3.02 18.86
N PRO A 28 -6.93 -4.29 19.00
CA PRO A 28 -8.26 -4.74 18.55
C PRO A 28 -9.40 -4.09 19.33
N ARG A 29 -9.12 -3.38 20.43
CA ARG A 29 -10.11 -2.63 21.23
C ARG A 29 -10.24 -1.15 20.84
N ARG A 30 -9.34 -0.60 20.01
CA ARG A 30 -9.26 0.86 19.74
C ARG A 30 -9.75 1.29 18.35
N GLY A 31 -10.31 0.39 17.55
CA GLY A 31 -10.72 0.73 16.19
C GLY A 31 -9.52 1.05 15.29
N PHE A 32 -9.72 1.92 14.29
CA PHE A 32 -8.68 2.29 13.34
C PHE A 32 -7.59 3.18 13.97
N ASP A 33 -6.31 2.95 13.64
CA ASP A 33 -5.18 3.74 14.15
C ASP A 33 -5.06 5.09 13.43
N TRP A 34 -5.89 6.03 13.84
CA TRP A 34 -5.90 7.39 13.33
C TRP A 34 -4.61 8.17 13.60
N ALA A 35 -3.85 7.83 14.65
CA ALA A 35 -2.62 8.54 14.99
C ALA A 35 -1.54 8.27 13.93
N THR A 36 -1.33 7.00 13.59
CA THR A 36 -0.41 6.62 12.51
C THR A 36 -0.88 7.15 11.17
N TRP A 37 -2.18 7.07 10.88
CA TRP A 37 -2.74 7.57 9.63
C TRP A 37 -2.50 9.08 9.43
N ARG A 38 -2.74 9.90 10.47
CA ARG A 38 -2.49 11.34 10.43
C ARG A 38 -1.00 11.63 10.27
N ALA A 39 -0.13 10.96 11.02
CA ALA A 39 1.31 11.16 10.93
C ALA A 39 1.87 10.87 9.52
N LEU A 40 1.43 9.78 8.88
CA LEU A 40 1.81 9.45 7.50
C LEU A 40 1.28 10.49 6.50
N SER A 41 0.04 10.95 6.70
CA SER A 41 -0.60 11.95 5.83
C SER A 41 0.09 13.32 5.92
N GLU A 42 0.37 13.79 7.13
CA GLU A 42 1.07 15.04 7.42
C GLU A 42 2.52 15.03 6.91
N ALA A 43 3.18 13.87 6.95
CA ALA A 43 4.50 13.67 6.37
C ALA A 43 4.50 13.70 4.83
N GLY A 44 3.33 13.79 4.19
CA GLY A 44 3.21 13.97 2.75
C GLY A 44 3.12 12.66 1.95
N LEU A 45 2.73 11.54 2.57
CA LEU A 45 2.60 10.25 1.88
C LEU A 45 1.76 10.39 0.60
N TRP A 46 0.62 11.06 0.68
CA TRP A 46 -0.28 11.23 -0.47
C TRP A 46 0.26 12.17 -1.53
N ARG A 47 1.15 13.10 -1.17
CA ARG A 47 1.80 14.00 -2.14
C ARG A 47 2.72 13.23 -3.08
N THR A 48 3.26 12.08 -2.65
CA THR A 48 4.05 11.19 -3.52
C THR A 48 3.23 10.67 -4.70
N LEU A 49 1.91 10.60 -4.61
CA LEU A 49 1.01 10.22 -5.71
C LEU A 49 0.55 11.43 -6.54
N VAL A 50 0.40 12.61 -5.90
CA VAL A 50 -0.13 13.82 -6.55
C VAL A 50 0.94 14.61 -7.31
N ALA A 51 2.19 14.61 -6.84
CA ALA A 51 3.31 15.38 -7.41
C ALA A 51 3.77 14.92 -8.81
N GLY A 52 3.18 13.85 -9.36
CA GLY A 52 3.42 13.40 -10.73
C GLY A 52 2.99 14.37 -11.84
N ARG A 53 2.53 15.58 -11.51
CA ARG A 53 2.16 16.62 -12.48
C ARG A 53 3.34 17.44 -13.05
N ASP A 54 4.38 17.70 -12.24
CA ASP A 54 5.47 18.60 -12.65
C ASP A 54 6.86 17.90 -12.78
N ALA A 55 7.03 16.71 -12.18
CA ALA A 55 8.32 15.99 -12.15
C ALA A 55 8.38 14.71 -13.02
N GLY A 56 7.37 14.47 -13.85
CA GLY A 56 7.19 13.21 -14.58
C GLY A 56 6.44 12.18 -13.73
N ALA A 57 5.33 11.67 -14.24
CA ALA A 57 4.41 10.79 -13.51
C ALA A 57 5.05 9.47 -13.00
N ASP A 58 6.12 9.01 -13.65
CA ASP A 58 6.76 7.70 -13.44
C ASP A 58 7.56 7.55 -12.14
N ALA A 59 8.15 8.63 -11.62
CA ALA A 59 8.91 8.56 -10.37
C ALA A 59 7.98 8.50 -9.14
N SER A 60 6.75 9.01 -9.26
CA SER A 60 5.85 9.31 -8.15
C SER A 60 5.20 8.04 -7.55
N LEU A 61 4.69 7.14 -8.41
CA LEU A 61 4.03 5.89 -7.98
C LEU A 61 5.03 4.90 -7.36
N ASN A 62 6.22 4.80 -7.93
CA ASN A 62 7.27 3.90 -7.45
C ASN A 62 7.81 4.31 -6.07
N VAL A 63 7.85 5.61 -5.78
CA VAL A 63 8.16 6.15 -4.45
C VAL A 63 7.04 5.81 -3.46
N PHE A 64 5.77 5.94 -3.86
CA PHE A 64 4.64 5.51 -3.03
C PHE A 64 4.68 4.01 -2.75
N ILE A 65 4.93 3.17 -3.76
CA ILE A 65 5.01 1.71 -3.62
C ILE A 65 6.09 1.36 -2.58
N ALA A 66 7.29 1.91 -2.70
CA ALA A 66 8.37 1.66 -1.74
C ALA A 66 8.01 2.11 -0.31
N ALA A 67 7.31 3.24 -0.16
CA ALA A 67 6.77 3.67 1.13
C ALA A 67 5.70 2.70 1.66
N PHE A 68 4.78 2.26 0.80
CA PHE A 68 3.71 1.33 1.12
C PHE A 68 4.25 0.00 1.64
N GLU A 69 5.15 -0.68 0.91
CA GLU A 69 5.77 -1.94 1.33
C GLU A 69 6.40 -1.79 2.73
N ALA A 70 7.11 -0.69 2.95
CA ALA A 70 7.80 -0.42 4.20
C ALA A 70 6.84 -0.15 5.38
N ILE A 71 5.71 0.51 5.13
CA ILE A 71 4.65 0.72 6.14
C ILE A 71 3.94 -0.61 6.45
N VAL A 72 3.63 -1.42 5.43
CA VAL A 72 2.97 -2.72 5.63
C VAL A 72 3.84 -3.63 6.50
N ALA A 73 5.13 -3.75 6.19
CA ALA A 73 6.06 -4.52 6.98
C ALA A 73 6.21 -3.97 8.41
N ALA A 74 6.22 -2.63 8.60
CA ALA A 74 6.33 -2.03 9.93
C ALA A 74 5.09 -2.22 10.80
N THR A 75 3.91 -2.06 10.21
CA THR A 75 2.63 -2.09 10.94
C THR A 75 2.12 -3.50 11.16
N ARG A 76 2.49 -4.47 10.32
CA ARG A 76 2.07 -5.88 10.43
C ARG A 76 0.54 -6.02 10.47
N SER A 77 -0.18 -5.08 9.83
CA SER A 77 -1.63 -4.94 9.91
C SER A 77 -2.26 -4.91 8.52
N VAL A 78 -2.98 -5.99 8.21
CA VAL A 78 -3.72 -6.12 6.94
C VAL A 78 -4.78 -5.01 6.81
N GLY A 79 -5.54 -4.73 7.87
CA GLY A 79 -6.59 -3.70 7.83
C GLY A 79 -6.04 -2.29 7.61
N PHE A 80 -4.90 -1.96 8.21
CA PHE A 80 -4.25 -0.66 7.99
C PHE A 80 -3.68 -0.56 6.57
N ALA A 81 -3.04 -1.62 6.08
CA ALA A 81 -2.55 -1.72 4.71
C ALA A 81 -3.66 -1.55 3.67
N MET A 82 -4.81 -2.20 3.87
CA MET A 82 -5.98 -2.05 3.00
C MET A 82 -6.49 -0.61 2.95
N ALA A 83 -6.53 0.09 4.09
CA ALA A 83 -6.94 1.49 4.13
C ALA A 83 -5.99 2.39 3.31
N LEU A 84 -4.67 2.15 3.39
CA LEU A 84 -3.68 2.88 2.59
C LEU A 84 -3.88 2.64 1.09
N ALA A 85 -4.06 1.39 0.68
CA ALA A 85 -4.29 1.02 -0.72
C ALA A 85 -5.59 1.63 -1.28
N ASN A 86 -6.67 1.61 -0.49
CA ASN A 86 -7.94 2.22 -0.87
C ASN A 86 -7.79 3.73 -1.08
N GLN A 87 -7.11 4.44 -0.17
CA GLN A 87 -6.89 5.88 -0.30
C GLN A 87 -6.02 6.22 -1.51
N ALA A 88 -4.96 5.47 -1.77
CA ALA A 88 -4.14 5.62 -2.97
C ALA A 88 -4.98 5.47 -4.26
N THR A 89 -5.94 4.53 -4.25
CA THR A 89 -6.82 4.29 -5.38
C THR A 89 -7.85 5.40 -5.58
N VAL A 90 -8.39 5.98 -4.50
CA VAL A 90 -9.24 7.18 -4.59
C VAL A 90 -8.47 8.38 -5.16
N ILE A 91 -7.22 8.58 -4.72
CA ILE A 91 -6.36 9.63 -5.27
C ILE A 91 -6.13 9.41 -6.76
N ARG A 92 -5.81 8.18 -7.18
CA ARG A 92 -5.63 7.84 -8.60
C ARG A 92 -6.90 8.06 -9.41
N ALA A 93 -8.07 7.70 -8.88
CA ALA A 93 -9.35 7.94 -9.54
C ALA A 93 -9.54 9.42 -9.89
N LEU A 94 -9.29 10.32 -8.93
CA LEU A 94 -9.38 11.76 -9.14
C LEU A 94 -8.31 12.27 -10.11
N LEU A 95 -7.09 11.74 -10.03
CA LEU A 95 -6.02 12.10 -10.96
C LEU A 95 -6.34 11.69 -12.41
N LEU A 96 -6.91 10.51 -12.63
CA LEU A 96 -7.24 10.02 -13.97
C LEU A 96 -8.54 10.62 -14.53
N HIS A 97 -9.58 10.73 -13.72
CA HIS A 97 -10.94 10.98 -14.20
C HIS A 97 -11.55 12.30 -13.71
N GLY A 98 -10.93 12.96 -12.72
CA GLY A 98 -11.43 14.21 -12.17
C GLY A 98 -11.28 15.38 -13.14
N THR A 99 -12.27 16.28 -13.17
CA THR A 99 -12.09 17.58 -13.81
C THR A 99 -11.03 18.42 -13.07
N PRO A 100 -10.42 19.44 -13.70
CA PRO A 100 -9.52 20.36 -12.99
C PRO A 100 -10.14 20.92 -11.70
N ALA A 101 -11.40 21.36 -11.76
CA ALA A 101 -12.12 21.87 -10.59
C ALA A 101 -12.30 20.82 -9.48
N GLN A 102 -12.61 19.56 -9.82
CA GLN A 102 -12.70 18.47 -8.84
C GLN A 102 -11.35 18.19 -8.19
N ARG A 103 -10.28 18.15 -8.98
CA ARG A 103 -8.92 17.89 -8.47
C ARG A 103 -8.47 19.00 -7.53
N ASP A 104 -8.67 20.27 -7.91
CA ASP A 104 -8.31 21.43 -7.08
C ASP A 104 -9.13 21.49 -5.78
N ARG A 105 -10.38 21.01 -5.81
CA ARG A 105 -11.24 20.92 -4.63
C ARG A 105 -10.85 19.78 -3.68
N PHE A 106 -10.58 18.58 -4.20
CA PHE A 106 -10.49 17.36 -3.38
C PHE A 106 -9.05 16.92 -3.03
N LEU A 107 -8.07 17.11 -3.94
CA LEU A 107 -6.69 16.67 -3.70
C LEU A 107 -5.96 17.46 -2.59
N PRO A 108 -6.25 18.75 -2.33
CA PRO A 108 -5.66 19.43 -1.18
C PRO A 108 -6.26 19.00 0.15
N ALA A 109 -7.55 18.62 0.15
CA ALA A 109 -8.30 18.34 1.37
C ALA A 109 -8.08 16.92 1.91
N LEU A 110 -7.94 15.92 1.02
CA LEU A 110 -7.79 14.47 1.32
C LEU A 110 -8.30 14.09 2.72
N PRO A 111 -9.63 14.17 2.94
CA PRO A 111 -10.20 14.23 4.27
C PRO A 111 -9.83 12.98 5.09
N ILE A 112 -9.51 13.22 6.35
CA ILE A 112 -9.16 12.20 7.34
C ILE A 112 -10.20 12.24 8.46
N GLY A 113 -11.04 11.22 8.58
CA GLY A 113 -11.98 11.09 9.68
C GLY A 113 -13.28 10.40 9.30
N ASP A 114 -14.23 10.44 10.23
CA ASP A 114 -15.56 9.87 10.04
C ASP A 114 -16.42 10.76 9.14
N MET A 115 -17.24 10.13 8.29
CA MET A 115 -18.16 10.82 7.38
C MET A 115 -19.61 10.43 7.71
N THR A 116 -20.49 11.42 7.81
CA THR A 116 -21.94 11.22 7.90
C THR A 116 -22.60 11.89 6.70
N PHE A 117 -23.49 11.17 6.04
CA PHE A 117 -24.27 11.69 4.91
C PHE A 117 -25.74 11.73 5.33
N ASP A 118 -26.34 12.92 5.36
CA ASP A 118 -27.77 13.10 5.58
C ASP A 118 -28.30 14.09 4.53
N GLY A 119 -29.12 13.58 3.60
CA GLY A 119 -29.71 14.38 2.53
C GLY A 119 -28.72 15.19 1.67
N VAL A 120 -27.45 14.75 1.58
CA VAL A 120 -26.40 15.52 0.89
C VAL A 120 -26.72 15.61 -0.61
N PRO A 121 -27.00 16.81 -1.15
CA PRO A 121 -27.27 16.97 -2.57
C PRO A 121 -25.99 16.72 -3.37
N VAL A 122 -26.10 15.93 -4.44
CA VAL A 122 -25.00 15.65 -5.37
C VAL A 122 -25.37 16.25 -6.73
N GLY A 123 -24.60 17.24 -7.17
CA GLY A 123 -24.81 17.92 -8.44
C GLY A 123 -24.14 17.20 -9.61
N THR A 124 -24.43 17.65 -10.83
CA THR A 124 -23.74 17.16 -12.03
C THR A 124 -22.23 17.40 -11.99
N ASP A 125 -21.80 18.46 -11.28
CA ASP A 125 -20.39 18.82 -11.13
C ASP A 125 -19.64 17.91 -10.13
N ASP A 126 -20.37 17.14 -9.32
CA ASP A 126 -19.80 16.15 -8.39
C ASP A 126 -19.66 14.76 -9.06
N LEU A 127 -20.19 14.57 -10.28
CA LEU A 127 -20.04 13.33 -11.03
C LEU A 127 -18.62 13.19 -11.57
N LEU A 128 -18.00 12.03 -11.28
CA LEU A 128 -16.73 11.65 -11.88
C LEU A 128 -17.01 11.08 -13.28
N CYS A 129 -16.64 11.82 -14.33
CA CYS A 129 -17.02 11.53 -15.73
C CYS A 129 -18.55 11.56 -15.94
N THR A 130 -19.07 10.84 -16.95
CA THR A 130 -20.51 10.76 -17.22
C THR A 130 -21.12 9.53 -16.55
N PRO A 131 -22.46 9.49 -16.30
CA PRO A 131 -23.11 8.31 -15.73
C PRO A 131 -22.87 6.99 -16.49
N LYS A 132 -22.55 7.06 -17.79
CA LYS A 132 -22.27 5.87 -18.61
C LYS A 132 -20.85 5.31 -18.40
N ASP A 133 -19.95 6.10 -17.82
CA ASP A 133 -18.54 5.74 -17.66
C ASP A 133 -18.26 4.90 -16.40
N GLY A 134 -19.25 4.70 -15.53
CA GLY A 134 -19.05 4.14 -14.20
C GLY A 134 -18.31 2.79 -14.17
N LEU A 135 -18.63 1.88 -15.10
CA LEU A 135 -17.95 0.58 -15.17
C LEU A 135 -16.47 0.73 -15.58
N ARG A 136 -16.18 1.59 -16.57
CA ARG A 136 -14.82 1.83 -17.04
C ARG A 136 -13.96 2.43 -15.91
N VAL A 137 -14.48 3.48 -15.27
CA VAL A 137 -13.83 4.12 -14.12
C VAL A 137 -13.62 3.12 -12.99
N LEU A 138 -14.59 2.27 -12.69
CA LEU A 138 -14.45 1.22 -11.68
C LEU A 138 -13.33 0.23 -12.03
N MET A 139 -13.19 -0.18 -13.30
CA MET A 139 -12.13 -1.10 -13.71
C MET A 139 -10.75 -0.46 -13.60
N ASP A 140 -10.58 0.79 -14.03
CA ASP A 140 -9.32 1.55 -13.93
C ASP A 140 -8.84 1.65 -12.47
N ILE A 141 -9.78 1.83 -11.55
CA ILE A 141 -9.56 1.91 -10.09
C ILE A 141 -9.29 0.50 -9.51
N ALA A 142 -10.12 -0.48 -9.84
CA ALA A 142 -10.07 -1.81 -9.26
C ALA A 142 -8.77 -2.56 -9.63
N SER A 143 -8.23 -2.36 -10.83
CA SER A 143 -7.00 -3.01 -11.26
C SER A 143 -5.80 -2.60 -10.41
N MET A 144 -5.60 -1.30 -10.14
CA MET A 144 -4.52 -0.87 -9.25
C MET A 144 -4.73 -1.37 -7.82
N ASN A 145 -5.96 -1.31 -7.31
CA ASN A 145 -6.25 -1.76 -5.96
C ASN A 145 -5.94 -3.25 -5.77
N ARG A 146 -6.28 -4.09 -6.75
CA ARG A 146 -5.94 -5.52 -6.74
C ARG A 146 -4.43 -5.76 -6.73
N ALA A 147 -3.68 -4.98 -7.51
CA ALA A 147 -2.23 -5.12 -7.54
C ALA A 147 -1.59 -4.68 -6.20
N LEU A 148 -2.07 -3.58 -5.60
CA LEU A 148 -1.67 -3.17 -4.24
C LEU A 148 -2.05 -4.20 -3.17
N PHE A 149 -3.18 -4.91 -3.33
CA PHE A 149 -3.54 -6.03 -2.44
C PHE A 149 -2.64 -7.25 -2.62
N GLY A 150 -2.22 -7.56 -3.85
CA GLY A 150 -1.20 -8.59 -4.07
C GLY A 150 0.11 -8.26 -3.37
N LEU A 151 0.52 -6.98 -3.45
CA LEU A 151 1.72 -6.48 -2.80
C LEU A 151 1.61 -6.53 -1.27
N LEU A 152 0.51 -6.03 -0.68
CA LEU A 152 0.32 -6.06 0.77
C LEU A 152 0.36 -7.48 1.33
N CYS A 153 -0.23 -8.45 0.62
CA CYS A 153 -0.23 -9.85 1.02
C CYS A 153 1.17 -10.46 1.01
N ALA A 154 2.06 -9.98 0.13
CA ALA A 154 3.46 -10.39 0.13
C ALA A 154 4.25 -9.75 1.28
N ASP A 155 4.10 -8.44 1.48
CA ASP A 155 4.94 -7.70 2.43
C ASP A 155 4.57 -7.93 3.89
N VAL A 156 3.28 -8.18 4.16
CA VAL A 156 2.83 -8.44 5.53
C VAL A 156 3.46 -9.72 6.09
N VAL A 157 3.86 -10.67 5.22
CA VAL A 157 4.44 -11.96 5.61
C VAL A 157 5.86 -11.82 6.14
N GLY A 158 6.66 -10.91 5.58
CA GLY A 158 8.09 -10.76 5.90
C GLY A 158 8.38 -10.70 7.42
N PRO A 159 7.76 -9.77 8.16
CA PRO A 159 7.93 -9.68 9.61
C PRO A 159 7.53 -10.95 10.37
N PHE A 160 6.50 -11.67 9.94
CA PHE A 160 6.11 -12.93 10.58
C PHE A 160 7.07 -14.07 10.25
N LEU A 161 7.67 -14.03 9.05
CA LEU A 161 8.73 -14.95 8.68
C LEU A 161 10.00 -14.70 9.51
N ASP A 162 10.35 -13.43 9.77
CA ASP A 162 11.46 -13.07 10.66
C ASP A 162 11.25 -13.61 12.08
N ASP A 163 10.05 -13.43 12.65
CA ASP A 163 9.71 -14.00 13.96
C ASP A 163 9.79 -15.54 13.95
N ALA A 164 9.32 -16.18 12.88
CA ALA A 164 9.38 -17.63 12.73
C ALA A 164 10.84 -18.11 12.65
N LEU A 165 11.69 -17.41 11.91
CA LEU A 165 13.12 -17.70 11.80
C LEU A 165 13.83 -17.58 13.15
N ALA A 166 13.57 -16.51 13.89
CA ALA A 166 14.09 -16.34 15.25
C ALA A 166 13.65 -17.49 16.17
N TYR A 167 12.35 -17.82 16.16
CA TYR A 167 11.79 -18.89 16.98
C TYR A 167 12.42 -20.26 16.68
N VAL A 168 12.58 -20.62 15.39
CA VAL A 168 13.10 -21.94 15.04
C VAL A 168 14.60 -22.09 15.35
N GLY A 169 15.34 -20.98 15.38
CA GLY A 169 16.76 -20.97 15.75
C GLY A 169 16.99 -21.17 17.25
N GLU A 170 16.03 -20.79 18.09
CA GLU A 170 16.14 -20.87 19.55
C GLU A 170 15.43 -22.11 20.13
N ARG A 171 14.33 -22.55 19.50
CA ARG A 171 13.51 -23.64 20.04
C ARG A 171 14.15 -25.01 19.78
N GLY A 172 14.45 -25.73 20.85
CA GLY A 172 14.93 -27.13 20.79
C GLY A 172 13.80 -28.16 20.71
N ALA A 173 13.98 -29.20 19.89
CA ALA A 173 13.20 -30.44 19.87
C ALA A 173 14.03 -31.59 19.30
N LEU A 174 13.89 -32.80 19.88
CA LEU A 174 14.63 -34.00 19.45
C LEU A 174 16.16 -33.81 19.41
N GLY A 175 16.70 -33.10 20.42
CA GLY A 175 18.15 -32.91 20.60
C GLY A 175 18.81 -31.86 19.70
N VAL A 176 18.05 -31.18 18.84
CA VAL A 176 18.53 -30.07 17.98
C VAL A 176 17.52 -28.92 17.95
N THR A 177 17.91 -27.77 17.43
CA THR A 177 17.03 -26.64 17.18
C THR A 177 16.08 -26.93 16.00
N LEU A 178 14.91 -26.30 15.99
CA LEU A 178 13.87 -26.56 14.97
C LEU A 178 14.36 -26.27 13.55
N ASP A 179 15.24 -25.29 13.37
CA ASP A 179 15.87 -24.94 12.09
C ASP A 179 16.71 -26.07 11.48
N LYS A 180 17.10 -27.11 12.24
CA LYS A 180 17.85 -28.28 11.74
C LYS A 180 16.98 -29.37 11.11
N HIS A 181 15.66 -29.27 11.28
CA HIS A 181 14.73 -30.26 10.73
C HIS A 181 14.30 -29.88 9.30
N GLN A 182 14.57 -30.75 8.32
CA GLN A 182 14.28 -30.47 6.90
C GLN A 182 12.82 -30.07 6.63
N HIS A 183 11.86 -30.67 7.34
CA HIS A 183 10.44 -30.34 7.16
C HIS A 183 10.08 -28.93 7.66
N VAL A 184 10.81 -28.39 8.64
CA VAL A 184 10.66 -27.00 9.11
C VAL A 184 11.28 -26.05 8.09
N GLN A 185 12.51 -26.34 7.65
CA GLN A 185 13.20 -25.58 6.61
C GLN A 185 12.35 -25.46 5.34
N ARG A 186 11.76 -26.58 4.89
CA ARG A 186 10.90 -26.60 3.69
C ARG A 186 9.72 -25.63 3.81
N ARG A 187 9.05 -25.60 4.96
CA ARG A 187 7.90 -24.69 5.19
C ARG A 187 8.32 -23.23 5.14
N LEU A 188 9.44 -22.87 5.74
CA LEU A 188 9.97 -21.50 5.72
C LEU A 188 10.34 -21.06 4.31
N VAL A 189 10.99 -21.95 3.55
CA VAL A 189 11.32 -21.72 2.13
C VAL A 189 10.05 -21.55 1.29
N ASP A 190 9.05 -22.40 1.48
CA ASP A 190 7.79 -22.32 0.72
C ASP A 190 7.05 -21.00 1.00
N ILE A 191 7.05 -20.52 2.25
CA ILE A 191 6.51 -19.20 2.63
C ILE A 191 7.28 -18.08 1.93
N HIS A 192 8.61 -18.09 2.02
CA HIS A 192 9.46 -17.06 1.40
C HIS A 192 9.28 -16.99 -0.11
N VAL A 193 9.36 -18.13 -0.80
CA VAL A 193 9.16 -18.23 -2.25
C VAL A 193 7.74 -17.83 -2.64
N GLY A 194 6.74 -18.18 -1.83
CA GLY A 194 5.36 -17.75 -2.02
C GLY A 194 5.19 -16.24 -1.95
N ALA A 195 5.80 -15.60 -0.95
CA ALA A 195 5.77 -14.15 -0.76
C ALA A 195 6.48 -13.43 -1.92
N GLU A 196 7.71 -13.84 -2.26
CA GLU A 196 8.47 -13.24 -3.36
C GLU A 196 7.73 -13.33 -4.70
N ARG A 197 7.18 -14.50 -5.02
CA ARG A 197 6.38 -14.67 -6.25
C ARG A 197 5.18 -13.72 -6.29
N SER A 198 4.49 -13.57 -5.16
CA SER A 198 3.32 -12.68 -5.07
C SER A 198 3.73 -11.22 -5.23
N ARG A 199 4.83 -10.83 -4.58
CA ARG A 199 5.45 -9.50 -4.68
C ARG A 199 5.79 -9.15 -6.12
N TRP A 200 6.54 -10.01 -6.81
CA TRP A 200 6.99 -9.76 -8.17
C TRP A 200 5.83 -9.75 -9.19
N MET A 201 4.81 -10.59 -9.00
CA MET A 201 3.60 -10.53 -9.82
C MET A 201 2.85 -9.21 -9.64
N ALA A 202 2.72 -8.74 -8.39
CA ALA A 202 2.05 -7.49 -8.08
C ALA A 202 2.82 -6.27 -8.65
N LEU A 203 4.15 -6.25 -8.50
CA LEU A 203 5.00 -5.20 -9.06
C LEU A 203 4.93 -5.18 -10.59
N ALA A 204 4.95 -6.34 -11.24
CA ALA A 204 4.79 -6.43 -12.70
C ALA A 204 3.42 -5.90 -13.16
N ALA A 205 2.34 -6.22 -12.44
CA ALA A 205 1.00 -5.70 -12.74
C ALA A 205 0.92 -4.18 -12.54
N LEU A 206 1.52 -3.64 -11.47
CA LEU A 206 1.60 -2.19 -11.25
C LEU A 206 2.39 -1.48 -12.36
N ASP A 207 3.44 -2.13 -12.89
CA ASP A 207 4.23 -1.62 -13.99
C ASP A 207 3.45 -1.60 -15.32
N GLN A 208 2.66 -2.65 -15.60
CA GLN A 208 1.77 -2.70 -16.76
C GLN A 208 0.68 -1.62 -16.69
N LEU A 209 0.04 -1.48 -15.53
CA LEU A 209 -0.96 -0.42 -15.29
C LEU A 209 -0.37 0.99 -15.39
N ARG A 210 0.93 1.14 -15.19
CA ARG A 210 1.66 2.39 -15.42
C ARG A 210 1.92 2.63 -16.91
N ALA A 211 2.31 1.59 -17.64
CA ALA A 211 2.53 1.64 -19.08
C ALA A 211 1.23 1.85 -19.89
N GLY A 212 0.06 1.73 -19.26
CA GLY A 212 -1.24 1.77 -19.93
C GLY A 212 -1.59 0.46 -20.63
N ASP A 213 -0.89 -0.62 -20.29
CA ASP A 213 -1.26 -1.96 -20.72
C ASP A 213 -2.51 -2.42 -19.94
N PRO A 214 -3.48 -3.05 -20.63
CA PRO A 214 -4.74 -3.52 -20.05
C PRO A 214 -4.57 -4.66 -19.03
#